data_AF-A0A3N5ZBH4-F1
#
_entry.id   AF-A0A3N5ZBH4-F1
#
_cell.length_a   1.000
_cell.length_b   1.000
_cell.length_c   1.000
_cell.angle_alpha   90.00
_cell.angle_beta   90.00
_cell.angle_gamma   90.00
#
_symmetry.space_group_name_H-M   'P 1'
#
loop_
_entity.id
_entity.type
_entity.pdbx_description
1 polymer ?
#
loop_
_entity_poly.entity_id
_entity_poly.type
_entity_poly.pdbx_seq_one_letter_code
_entity_poly.pdbx_strand_id
1 'polypeptide(L)'
;MSYVSSVIEIVVVAWLPGALVFRLPVAERSRRAALDLDERVFWEVVISLSWSSAAVLALAFAGRYSLHALLAVNAGVSAGIALVWRTRLRLGASAGAARWTLAIPVALAVLGAVLFFPPAEHVIGGKDPGVYVNEGIQIAQRGGLLIRDETVAAVPARLRDLFFPSHGNATYYGLRFMGFRILDPAKGTVVGQFPHLYPAWIAVGYGIGGLAGALQITGLWATLGLVALYVTGRRVTGAAASGAAAGLLGISLVQIWFAREPNSEVVAQPLILAAIAAFTFANARRDRFFAAVSGALLGLLLFLRLFDAVIALAGIGLAVVLLLLDGRRPMISFLVPLAVTGGLGALYLVTVMPAYMELPAIFVSSFATSRIAAGVAGLLAAVAVAVLAARRRALRIALRDAVPWLFAAALLGGAVYAYFFRQPAGRLAWHDAASLRTFAWYLPPAGIAAAVAAYVLLALRRFWSNA
;
A
#
# COMPACT_ATOMS: atom_id res chain seq x y z
N MET A 1 -0.43 17.16 27.29
CA MET A 1 -1.63 17.16 26.42
C MET A 1 -2.67 16.23 27.05
N SER A 2 -3.94 16.63 27.10
CA SER A 2 -5.01 15.78 27.65
C SER A 2 -5.29 14.63 26.69
N TYR A 3 -5.45 13.39 27.19
CA TYR A 3 -5.82 12.21 26.40
C TYR A 3 -7.05 12.45 25.49
N VAL A 4 -7.96 13.33 25.91
CA VAL A 4 -9.15 13.72 25.13
C VAL A 4 -8.78 14.43 23.82
N SER A 5 -7.73 15.26 23.82
CA SER A 5 -7.26 15.96 22.61
C SER A 5 -6.77 14.96 21.57
N SER A 6 -5.92 14.02 21.99
CA SER A 6 -5.34 13.00 21.10
C SER A 6 -6.41 12.09 20.48
N VAL A 7 -7.46 11.74 21.24
CA VAL A 7 -8.57 10.94 20.68
C VAL A 7 -9.32 11.72 19.59
N ILE A 8 -9.61 13.01 19.81
CA ILE A 8 -10.29 13.85 18.81
C ILE A 8 -9.42 13.98 17.56
N GLU A 9 -8.12 14.23 17.72
CA GLU A 9 -7.15 14.32 16.63
C GLU A 9 -7.13 13.03 15.80
N ILE A 10 -7.08 11.86 16.46
CA ILE A 10 -7.15 10.55 15.80
C ILE A 10 -8.46 10.39 15.03
N VAL A 11 -9.61 10.75 15.63
CA VAL A 11 -10.91 10.65 14.96
C VAL A 11 -10.97 11.54 13.71
N VAL A 12 -10.45 12.77 13.78
CA VAL A 12 -10.42 13.72 12.67
C VAL A 12 -9.49 13.25 11.54
N VAL A 13 -8.40 12.56 11.87
CA VAL A 13 -7.43 12.06 10.87
C VAL A 13 -7.84 10.71 10.29
N ALA A 14 -8.24 9.77 11.14
CA ALA A 14 -8.36 8.36 10.79
C ALA A 14 -9.79 7.89 10.50
N TRP A 15 -10.82 8.71 10.74
CA TRP A 15 -12.21 8.30 10.49
C TRP A 15 -13.11 9.37 9.84
N LEU A 16 -13.10 10.61 10.33
CA LEU A 16 -14.13 11.59 10.02
C LEU A 16 -14.28 11.93 8.50
N PRO A 17 -13.22 12.30 7.75
CA PRO A 17 -13.30 12.49 6.30
C PRO A 17 -13.85 11.26 5.58
N GLY A 18 -13.34 10.07 5.91
CA GLY A 18 -13.74 8.84 5.25
C GLY A 18 -15.18 8.43 5.55
N ALA A 19 -15.64 8.62 6.79
CA ALA A 19 -17.02 8.39 7.19
C ALA A 19 -18.01 9.25 6.38
N LEU A 20 -17.67 10.51 6.13
CA LEU A 20 -18.51 11.42 5.36
C LEU A 20 -18.46 11.11 3.87
N VAL A 21 -17.27 10.85 3.31
CA VAL A 21 -17.11 10.47 1.89
C VAL A 21 -17.85 9.17 1.59
N PHE A 22 -17.77 8.17 2.46
CA PHE A 22 -18.48 6.89 2.32
C PHE A 22 -20.00 7.08 2.26
N ARG A 23 -20.53 8.06 3.01
CA ARG A 23 -21.95 8.36 3.14
C ARG A 23 -22.51 9.28 2.06
N LEU A 24 -21.68 9.80 1.15
CA LEU A 24 -22.14 10.67 0.06
C LEU A 24 -23.24 9.99 -0.77
N PRO A 25 -24.30 10.73 -1.16
CA PRO A 25 -25.42 10.22 -1.96
C PRO A 25 -25.07 10.12 -3.46
N VAL A 26 -23.91 9.55 -3.77
CA VAL A 26 -23.39 9.35 -5.14
C VAL A 26 -23.15 7.87 -5.41
N ALA A 27 -23.07 7.47 -6.68
CA ALA A 27 -22.68 6.12 -7.11
C ALA A 27 -23.40 5.00 -6.31
N GLU A 28 -24.73 5.00 -6.30
CA GLU A 28 -25.55 3.92 -5.75
C GLU A 28 -25.28 3.60 -4.26
N ARG A 29 -25.32 4.64 -3.43
CA ARG A 29 -25.16 4.60 -1.97
C ARG A 29 -25.87 3.45 -1.25
N SER A 30 -27.04 3.02 -1.71
CA SER A 30 -27.78 1.89 -1.11
C SER A 30 -26.94 0.61 -1.04
N ARG A 31 -26.10 0.35 -2.05
CA ARG A 31 -25.17 -0.80 -2.07
C ARG A 31 -24.08 -0.71 -1.01
N ARG A 32 -23.59 0.50 -0.72
CA ARG A 32 -22.62 0.76 0.35
C ARG A 32 -23.26 0.71 1.74
N ALA A 33 -24.47 1.25 1.88
CA ALA A 33 -25.22 1.24 3.13
C ALA A 33 -25.56 -0.19 3.57
N ALA A 34 -25.86 -1.08 2.61
CA ALA A 34 -26.18 -2.48 2.84
C ALA A 34 -25.00 -3.34 3.30
N LEU A 35 -23.77 -2.82 3.29
CA LEU A 35 -22.63 -3.52 3.89
C LEU A 35 -22.81 -3.69 5.40
N ASP A 36 -22.31 -4.81 5.91
CA ASP A 36 -22.28 -5.08 7.35
C ASP A 36 -21.47 -3.99 8.08
N LEU A 37 -21.78 -3.78 9.37
CA LEU A 37 -21.18 -2.68 10.14
C LEU A 37 -19.63 -2.73 10.15
N ASP A 38 -19.05 -3.92 10.26
CA ASP A 38 -17.60 -4.14 10.25
C ASP A 38 -16.95 -3.73 8.92
N GLU A 39 -17.52 -4.14 7.78
CA GLU A 39 -17.03 -3.71 6.46
C GLU A 39 -17.15 -2.20 6.29
N ARG A 40 -18.24 -1.58 6.76
CA ARG A 40 -18.41 -0.12 6.66
C ARG A 40 -17.36 0.61 7.46
N VAL A 41 -17.16 0.27 8.74
CA VAL A 41 -16.16 0.93 9.59
C VAL A 41 -14.76 0.78 8.98
N PHE A 42 -14.42 -0.40 8.45
CA PHE A 42 -13.18 -0.60 7.74
C PHE A 42 -13.02 0.36 6.55
N TRP A 43 -14.03 0.49 5.69
CA TRP A 43 -13.98 1.41 4.56
C TRP A 43 -13.94 2.88 4.98
N GLU A 44 -14.71 3.28 5.98
CA GLU A 44 -14.66 4.63 6.55
C GLU A 44 -13.24 4.97 7.02
N VAL A 45 -12.56 4.04 7.70
CA VAL A 45 -11.17 4.21 8.13
C VAL A 45 -10.21 4.28 6.95
N VAL A 46 -10.23 3.29 6.05
CA VAL A 46 -9.31 3.25 4.89
C VAL A 46 -9.42 4.49 4.02
N ILE A 47 -10.63 4.97 3.76
CA ILE A 47 -10.85 6.18 2.96
C ILE A 47 -10.31 7.41 3.69
N SER A 48 -10.51 7.50 5.00
CA SER A 48 -9.98 8.60 5.80
C SER A 48 -8.45 8.60 5.82
N LEU A 49 -7.82 7.45 6.00
CA LEU A 49 -6.37 7.30 5.94
C LEU A 49 -5.85 7.64 4.55
N SER A 50 -6.53 7.22 3.48
CA SER A 50 -6.13 7.55 2.10
C SER A 50 -6.19 9.05 1.85
N TRP A 51 -7.28 9.70 2.28
CA TRP A 51 -7.46 11.15 2.19
C TRP A 51 -6.39 11.90 2.99
N SER A 52 -6.22 11.55 4.27
CA SER A 52 -5.23 12.15 5.15
C SER A 52 -3.81 11.96 4.61
N SER A 53 -3.50 10.81 4.02
CA SER A 53 -2.21 10.57 3.37
C SER A 53 -1.95 11.58 2.24
N ALA A 54 -2.92 11.77 1.34
CA ALA A 54 -2.81 12.74 0.26
C ALA A 54 -2.70 14.17 0.79
N ALA A 55 -3.46 14.52 1.84
CA ALA A 55 -3.41 15.84 2.46
C ALA A 55 -2.05 16.14 3.10
N VAL A 56 -1.48 15.18 3.86
CA VAL A 56 -0.15 15.34 4.46
C VAL A 56 0.92 15.49 3.39
N LEU A 57 0.90 14.64 2.36
CA LEU A 57 1.85 14.72 1.25
C LEU A 57 1.77 16.06 0.52
N ALA A 58 0.55 16.57 0.26
CA ALA A 58 0.36 17.86 -0.39
C ALA A 58 0.85 19.03 0.48
N LEU A 59 0.54 19.02 1.78
CA LEU A 59 1.00 20.04 2.73
C LEU A 59 2.54 20.01 2.87
N ALA A 60 3.12 18.81 2.94
CA ALA A 60 4.56 18.63 3.07
C ALA A 60 5.29 18.99 1.76
N PHE A 61 4.71 18.69 0.60
CA PHE A 61 5.24 19.13 -0.69
C PHE A 61 5.28 20.66 -0.79
N ALA A 62 4.28 21.33 -0.21
CA ALA A 62 4.24 22.79 -0.12
C ALA A 62 5.14 23.38 0.98
N GLY A 63 5.85 22.56 1.77
CA GLY A 63 6.67 23.03 2.90
C GLY A 63 5.86 23.62 4.06
N ARG A 64 4.57 23.26 4.18
CA ARG A 64 3.62 23.84 5.13
C ARG A 64 2.95 22.81 6.04
N TYR A 65 3.49 21.60 6.11
CA TYR A 65 2.92 20.59 6.99
C TYR A 65 3.04 21.00 8.46
N SER A 66 1.91 20.87 9.15
CA SER A 66 1.82 20.83 10.60
C SER A 66 0.58 19.99 10.94
N LEU A 67 0.54 19.39 12.14
CA LEU A 67 -0.65 18.65 12.57
C LEU A 67 -1.91 19.54 12.54
N HIS A 68 -1.79 20.79 12.98
CA HIS A 68 -2.90 21.76 12.94
C HIS A 68 -3.42 22.01 11.53
N ALA A 69 -2.54 22.17 10.54
CA ALA A 69 -2.94 22.34 9.14
C ALA A 69 -3.68 21.09 8.62
N LEU A 70 -3.20 19.88 8.95
CA LEU A 70 -3.88 18.64 8.59
C LEU A 70 -5.28 18.57 9.21
N LEU A 71 -5.39 18.84 10.52
CA LEU A 71 -6.67 18.83 11.23
C LEU A 71 -7.64 19.86 10.63
N ALA A 72 -7.16 21.05 10.28
CA ALA A 72 -7.96 22.09 9.64
C ALA A 72 -8.45 21.67 8.25
N VAL A 73 -7.60 21.05 7.42
CA VAL A 73 -7.98 20.52 6.10
C VAL A 73 -9.04 19.43 6.25
N ASN A 74 -8.82 18.47 7.16
CA ASN A 74 -9.77 17.38 7.38
C ASN A 74 -11.10 17.88 7.94
N ALA A 75 -11.07 18.72 8.97
CA ALA A 75 -12.28 19.33 9.53
C ALA A 75 -13.01 20.20 8.50
N GLY A 76 -12.28 20.97 7.68
CA GLY A 76 -12.83 21.82 6.63
C GLY A 76 -13.54 21.03 5.54
N VAL A 77 -12.92 19.96 5.03
CA VAL A 77 -13.56 19.06 4.05
C VAL A 77 -14.76 18.34 4.65
N SER A 78 -14.64 17.85 5.89
CA SER A 78 -15.74 17.24 6.61
C SER A 78 -16.92 18.20 6.82
N ALA A 79 -16.65 19.44 7.23
CA ALA A 79 -17.66 20.48 7.38
C ALA A 79 -18.29 20.87 6.05
N GLY A 80 -17.50 20.99 4.97
CA GLY A 80 -17.99 21.24 3.62
C GLY A 80 -18.94 20.14 3.15
N ILE A 81 -18.58 18.87 3.38
CA ILE A 81 -19.46 17.73 3.07
C ILE A 81 -20.74 17.79 3.91
N ALA A 82 -20.62 18.02 5.21
CA ALA A 82 -21.78 18.14 6.09
C ALA A 82 -22.71 19.30 5.66
N LEU A 83 -22.16 20.43 5.23
CA LEU A 83 -22.93 21.62 4.84
C LEU A 83 -23.66 21.45 3.50
N VAL A 84 -23.00 20.82 2.52
CA VAL A 84 -23.55 20.60 1.18
C VAL A 84 -24.63 19.51 1.19
N TRP A 85 -24.37 18.39 1.87
CA TRP A 85 -25.27 17.22 1.82
C TRP A 85 -26.19 17.09 3.05
N ARG A 86 -25.92 17.80 4.15
CA ARG A 86 -26.77 17.91 5.34
C ARG A 86 -27.35 16.56 5.79
N THR A 87 -28.69 16.45 5.83
CA THR A 87 -29.42 15.26 6.25
C THR A 87 -29.30 14.07 5.29
N ARG A 88 -28.83 14.28 4.04
CA ARG A 88 -28.65 13.23 3.03
C ARG A 88 -27.49 12.27 3.33
N LEU A 89 -26.74 12.52 4.40
CA LEU A 89 -25.65 11.67 4.89
C LEU A 89 -26.13 10.55 5.85
N ARG A 90 -27.40 10.54 6.28
CA ARG A 90 -27.96 9.49 7.17
C ARG A 90 -28.21 8.19 6.41
N LEU A 91 -27.64 7.06 6.86
CA LEU A 91 -27.64 5.77 6.12
C LEU A 91 -29.00 5.06 6.08
N GLY A 92 -29.97 5.54 6.87
CA GLY A 92 -31.37 5.08 6.84
C GLY A 92 -31.53 3.60 7.23
N ALA A 93 -32.71 3.04 7.00
CA ALA A 93 -33.04 1.65 7.34
C ALA A 93 -32.29 0.61 6.48
N SER A 94 -31.70 1.02 5.36
CA SER A 94 -30.85 0.16 4.51
C SER A 94 -29.47 -0.14 5.10
N ALA A 95 -29.16 0.43 6.27
CA ALA A 95 -27.91 0.19 6.95
C ALA A 95 -27.81 -1.27 7.43
N GLY A 96 -26.86 -2.04 6.89
CA GLY A 96 -26.52 -3.37 7.41
C GLY A 96 -26.29 -3.34 8.93
N ALA A 97 -26.81 -4.34 9.63
CA ALA A 97 -26.77 -4.43 11.09
C ALA A 97 -25.39 -4.87 11.60
N ALA A 98 -25.15 -4.68 12.90
CA ALA A 98 -24.06 -5.35 13.58
C ALA A 98 -24.35 -6.86 13.61
N ARG A 99 -23.41 -7.67 13.16
CA ARG A 99 -23.46 -9.13 13.21
C ARG A 99 -22.40 -9.65 14.16
N TRP A 100 -22.49 -10.93 14.55
CA TRP A 100 -21.45 -11.59 15.34
C TRP A 100 -20.07 -11.48 14.71
N THR A 101 -19.99 -11.32 13.38
CA THR A 101 -18.75 -11.15 12.62
C THR A 101 -17.96 -9.92 13.05
N LEU A 102 -18.60 -8.91 13.65
CA LEU A 102 -17.93 -7.74 14.22
C LEU A 102 -16.95 -8.12 15.35
N ALA A 103 -17.16 -9.25 16.03
CA ALA A 103 -16.22 -9.74 17.04
C ALA A 103 -14.84 -10.06 16.45
N ILE A 104 -14.76 -10.44 15.17
CA ILE A 104 -13.50 -10.81 14.51
C ILE A 104 -12.54 -9.62 14.37
N PRO A 105 -12.89 -8.50 13.69
CA PRO A 105 -11.99 -7.35 13.58
C PRO A 105 -11.68 -6.72 14.94
N VAL A 106 -12.62 -6.77 15.91
CA VAL A 106 -12.35 -6.36 17.29
C VAL A 106 -11.30 -7.26 17.95
N ALA A 107 -11.44 -8.58 17.83
CA ALA A 107 -10.45 -9.53 18.34
C ALA A 107 -9.08 -9.36 17.67
N LEU A 108 -9.03 -9.08 16.36
CA LEU A 108 -7.78 -8.78 15.65
C LEU A 108 -7.16 -7.45 16.11
N ALA A 109 -7.98 -6.44 16.42
CA ALA A 109 -7.49 -5.19 16.99
C ALA A 109 -6.91 -5.38 18.39
N VAL A 110 -7.57 -6.18 19.23
CA VAL A 110 -7.06 -6.57 20.55
C VAL A 110 -5.77 -7.38 20.43
N LEU A 111 -5.72 -8.35 19.50
CA LEU A 111 -4.52 -9.13 19.23
C LEU A 111 -3.34 -8.24 18.83
N GLY A 112 -3.57 -7.29 17.91
CA GLY A 112 -2.57 -6.31 17.51
C GLY A 112 -2.12 -5.41 18.66
N ALA A 113 -3.06 -4.93 19.49
CA ALA A 113 -2.75 -4.15 20.68
C ALA A 113 -1.87 -4.90 21.69
N VAL A 114 -2.07 -6.23 21.84
CA VAL A 114 -1.30 -7.07 22.77
C VAL A 114 0.07 -7.46 22.19
N LEU A 115 0.15 -7.81 20.91
CA LEU A 115 1.37 -8.38 20.33
C LEU A 115 2.30 -7.36 19.68
N PHE A 116 1.77 -6.24 19.19
CA PHE A 116 2.56 -5.25 18.44
C PHE A 116 3.05 -4.09 19.31
N PHE A 117 2.61 -4.02 20.56
CA PHE A 117 3.01 -2.99 21.52
C PHE A 117 3.71 -3.62 22.73
N PRO A 118 4.75 -2.98 23.31
CA PRO A 118 5.33 -1.70 22.89
C PRO A 118 6.15 -1.80 21.59
N PRO A 119 6.22 -0.70 20.80
CA PRO A 119 7.02 -0.66 19.59
C PRO A 119 8.52 -0.74 19.92
N ALA A 120 9.35 -1.14 18.96
CA ALA A 120 10.80 -1.10 19.14
C ALA A 120 11.33 0.33 18.93
N GLU A 121 12.30 0.74 19.75
CA GLU A 121 12.84 2.10 19.80
C GLU A 121 13.89 2.36 18.70
N HIS A 122 13.45 2.30 17.44
CA HIS A 122 14.30 2.60 16.28
C HIS A 122 14.45 4.12 16.06
N VAL A 123 15.13 4.80 16.99
CA VAL A 123 15.35 6.26 16.93
C VAL A 123 16.67 6.61 16.24
N ILE A 124 17.72 5.82 16.50
CA ILE A 124 19.05 6.06 15.94
C ILE A 124 19.05 5.65 14.46
N GLY A 125 19.47 6.56 13.57
CA GLY A 125 19.71 6.27 12.16
C GLY A 125 20.81 5.22 11.99
N GLY A 126 20.75 4.37 10.98
CA GLY A 126 21.50 3.10 11.08
C GLY A 126 21.12 2.08 10.02
N LYS A 127 19.83 1.87 9.98
CA LYS A 127 19.13 0.96 9.09
C LYS A 127 17.84 1.65 8.67
N ASP A 128 17.18 1.08 7.68
CA ASP A 128 15.92 1.59 7.11
C ASP A 128 14.92 2.12 8.16
N PRO A 129 14.67 1.43 9.30
CA PRO A 129 13.69 1.90 10.28
C PRO A 129 14.01 3.24 10.93
N GLY A 130 15.29 3.45 11.29
CA GLY A 130 15.74 4.72 11.86
C GLY A 130 15.63 5.85 10.85
N VAL A 131 15.82 5.58 9.56
CA VAL A 131 15.67 6.57 8.48
C VAL A 131 14.22 7.02 8.38
N TYR A 132 13.26 6.08 8.33
CA TYR A 132 11.83 6.41 8.29
C TYR A 132 11.39 7.27 9.49
N VAL A 133 11.82 6.91 10.71
CA VAL A 133 11.49 7.67 11.93
C VAL A 133 12.05 9.09 11.86
N ASN A 134 13.32 9.24 11.52
CA ASN A 134 13.95 10.55 11.42
C ASN A 134 13.32 11.38 10.31
N GLU A 135 13.04 10.81 9.14
CA GLU A 135 12.39 11.50 8.04
C GLU A 135 10.99 12.02 8.42
N GLY A 136 10.19 11.20 9.10
CA GLY A 136 8.87 11.63 9.60
C GLY A 136 8.94 12.73 10.64
N ILE A 137 9.89 12.66 11.58
CA ILE A 137 10.11 13.73 12.57
C ILE A 137 10.57 15.02 11.88
N GLN A 138 11.42 14.92 10.86
CA GLN A 138 11.84 16.08 10.07
C GLN A 138 10.66 16.74 9.35
N ILE A 139 9.77 15.96 8.75
CA ILE A 139 8.53 16.48 8.16
C ILE A 139 7.69 17.18 9.25
N ALA A 140 7.55 16.59 10.43
CA ALA A 140 6.76 17.18 11.52
C ALA A 140 7.34 18.50 12.05
N GLN A 141 8.67 18.62 12.12
CA GLN A 141 9.33 19.81 12.65
C GLN A 141 9.49 20.93 11.63
N ARG A 142 9.76 20.57 10.36
CA ARG A 142 10.11 21.54 9.30
C ARG A 142 9.00 21.74 8.26
N GLY A 143 7.98 20.89 8.27
CA GLY A 143 6.82 20.98 7.40
C GLY A 143 7.06 20.63 5.94
N GLY A 144 8.27 20.19 5.57
CA GLY A 144 8.68 19.94 4.19
C GLY A 144 9.12 18.50 3.92
N LEU A 145 8.96 18.03 2.68
CA LEU A 145 9.54 16.76 2.21
C LEU A 145 11.07 16.85 2.06
N LEU A 146 11.55 17.96 1.50
CA LEU A 146 12.98 18.23 1.36
C LEU A 146 13.52 18.95 2.59
N ILE A 147 14.71 18.55 3.03
CA ILE A 147 15.41 19.15 4.15
C ILE A 147 16.35 20.24 3.61
N ARG A 148 16.26 21.43 4.19
CA ARG A 148 17.26 22.48 4.04
C ARG A 148 18.24 22.42 5.22
N ASP A 149 19.44 21.90 4.98
CA ASP A 149 20.51 21.79 5.97
C ASP A 149 21.52 22.93 5.77
N GLU A 150 21.47 23.93 6.65
CA GLU A 150 22.38 25.08 6.63
C GLU A 150 23.83 24.69 6.89
N THR A 151 24.07 23.63 7.68
CA THR A 151 25.42 23.11 7.94
C THR A 151 26.04 22.59 6.65
N VAL A 152 25.27 21.87 5.82
CA VAL A 152 25.74 21.42 4.50
C VAL A 152 26.03 22.60 3.58
N ALA A 153 25.12 23.58 3.55
CA ALA A 153 25.28 24.76 2.69
C ALA A 153 26.50 25.61 3.09
N ALA A 154 26.85 25.63 4.38
CA ALA A 154 27.99 26.39 4.90
C ALA A 154 29.36 25.79 4.56
N VAL A 155 29.45 24.51 4.16
CA VAL A 155 30.73 23.87 3.82
C VAL A 155 31.29 24.46 2.52
N PRO A 156 32.49 25.09 2.56
CA PRO A 156 33.12 25.65 1.36
C PRO A 156 33.33 24.58 0.29
N ALA A 157 33.11 24.94 -0.98
CA ALA A 157 33.18 23.99 -2.11
C ALA A 157 34.45 23.12 -2.11
N ARG A 158 35.61 23.72 -1.82
CA ARG A 158 36.91 23.04 -1.76
C ARG A 158 37.06 21.99 -0.67
N LEU A 159 36.21 22.02 0.37
CA LEU A 159 36.23 21.09 1.50
C LEU A 159 35.07 20.09 1.45
N ARG A 160 34.17 20.19 0.47
CA ARG A 160 32.96 19.36 0.45
C ARG A 160 33.26 17.88 0.37
N ASP A 161 34.21 17.48 -0.48
CA ASP A 161 34.57 16.06 -0.63
C ASP A 161 35.26 15.49 0.62
N LEU A 162 35.81 16.34 1.50
CA LEU A 162 36.38 15.91 2.78
C LEU A 162 35.29 15.50 3.78
N PHE A 163 34.16 16.21 3.79
CA PHE A 163 33.06 15.97 4.73
C PHE A 163 31.94 15.11 4.14
N PHE A 164 31.70 15.23 2.85
CA PHE A 164 30.66 14.54 2.10
C PHE A 164 31.30 13.95 0.84
N PRO A 165 31.92 12.75 0.93
CA PRO A 165 32.54 12.12 -0.22
C PRO A 165 31.56 12.02 -1.40
N SER A 166 31.95 12.62 -2.53
CA SER A 166 31.15 12.57 -3.75
C SER A 166 31.01 11.13 -4.23
N HIS A 167 29.78 10.73 -4.54
CA HIS A 167 29.49 9.42 -5.13
C HIS A 167 29.60 9.45 -6.66
N GLY A 168 29.94 10.59 -7.27
CA GLY A 168 30.05 10.73 -8.73
C GLY A 168 28.74 10.50 -9.48
N ASN A 169 27.61 10.64 -8.80
CA ASN A 169 26.28 10.31 -9.30
C ASN A 169 25.55 11.56 -9.78
N ALA A 170 24.74 11.42 -10.82
CA ALA A 170 23.92 12.50 -11.37
C ALA A 170 22.70 12.86 -10.49
N THR A 171 22.25 11.94 -9.63
CA THR A 171 21.02 12.11 -8.84
C THR A 171 21.23 12.65 -7.43
N TYR A 172 22.41 12.46 -6.85
CA TYR A 172 22.81 13.02 -5.56
C TYR A 172 24.33 13.14 -5.45
N TYR A 173 24.80 14.12 -4.66
CA TYR A 173 26.21 14.40 -4.44
C TYR A 173 26.87 13.38 -3.51
N GLY A 174 26.33 13.23 -2.29
CA GLY A 174 26.87 12.33 -1.27
C GLY A 174 25.88 12.09 -0.14
N LEU A 175 26.36 11.58 0.99
CA LEU A 175 25.52 11.30 2.16
C LEU A 175 25.78 12.33 3.26
N ARG A 176 24.70 12.86 3.85
CA ARG A 176 24.77 13.71 5.04
C ARG A 176 24.86 12.86 6.31
N PHE A 177 24.07 11.80 6.32
CA PHE A 177 24.04 10.70 7.28
C PHE A 177 23.62 9.44 6.52
N MET A 178 23.73 8.27 7.15
CA MET A 178 23.18 7.05 6.56
C MET A 178 21.68 7.18 6.33
N GLY A 179 21.25 6.94 5.09
CA GLY A 179 19.86 7.11 4.65
C GLY A 179 19.43 8.54 4.32
N PHE A 180 20.33 9.52 4.40
CA PHE A 180 20.05 10.92 4.03
C PHE A 180 21.00 11.39 2.94
N ARG A 181 20.46 11.61 1.74
CA ARG A 181 21.21 11.95 0.53
C ARG A 181 21.24 13.46 0.31
N ILE A 182 22.40 14.01 -0.01
CA ILE A 182 22.58 15.42 -0.37
C ILE A 182 22.32 15.56 -1.87
N LEU A 183 21.23 16.21 -2.25
CA LEU A 183 20.88 16.49 -3.65
C LEU A 183 21.70 17.65 -4.22
N ASP A 184 21.78 18.75 -3.46
CA ASP A 184 22.54 19.94 -3.84
C ASP A 184 23.31 20.47 -2.61
N PRO A 185 24.64 20.33 -2.54
CA PRO A 185 25.41 20.78 -1.40
C PRO A 185 25.52 22.30 -1.30
N ALA A 186 25.44 23.05 -2.41
CA ALA A 186 25.45 24.52 -2.37
C ALA A 186 24.16 25.08 -1.78
N LYS A 187 23.05 24.39 -2.05
CA LYS A 187 21.75 24.66 -1.45
C LYS A 187 21.52 23.82 -0.19
N GLY A 188 22.48 23.07 0.34
CA GLY A 188 22.24 22.16 1.48
C GLY A 188 20.93 21.37 1.39
N THR A 189 20.52 20.95 0.19
CA THR A 189 19.24 20.27 -0.03
C THR A 189 19.47 18.79 0.21
N VAL A 190 18.80 18.25 1.22
CA VAL A 190 18.94 16.88 1.68
C VAL A 190 17.58 16.18 1.59
N VAL A 191 17.59 14.89 1.27
CA VAL A 191 16.39 14.09 1.17
C VAL A 191 16.57 12.74 1.84
N GLY A 192 15.51 12.22 2.44
CA GLY A 192 15.47 10.85 2.94
C GLY A 192 15.63 9.84 1.81
N GLN A 193 16.09 8.65 2.15
CA GLN A 193 16.29 7.58 1.18
C GLN A 193 14.97 7.06 0.60
N PHE A 194 13.86 7.16 1.33
CA PHE A 194 12.62 6.46 1.03
C PHE A 194 11.47 7.39 0.60
N PRO A 195 10.45 6.85 -0.09
CA PRO A 195 9.23 7.59 -0.39
C PRO A 195 8.47 8.01 0.88
N HIS A 196 7.82 9.18 0.83
CA HIS A 196 7.42 9.90 2.04
C HIS A 196 6.02 9.51 2.58
N LEU A 197 5.27 8.58 2.00
CA LEU A 197 3.95 8.21 2.52
C LEU A 197 4.04 7.64 3.95
N TYR A 198 5.01 6.78 4.21
CA TYR A 198 5.18 6.23 5.54
C TYR A 198 5.78 7.25 6.54
N PRO A 199 6.86 7.98 6.19
CA PRO A 199 7.33 9.13 6.96
C PRO A 199 6.24 10.16 7.29
N ALA A 200 5.30 10.41 6.36
CA ALA A 200 4.15 11.28 6.60
C ALA A 200 3.26 10.79 7.75
N TRP A 201 3.03 9.48 7.87
CA TRP A 201 2.29 8.91 8.99
C TRP A 201 3.06 8.95 10.30
N ILE A 202 4.38 8.77 10.26
CA ILE A 202 5.25 8.99 11.42
C ILE A 202 5.16 10.45 11.86
N ALA A 203 5.12 11.41 10.94
CA ALA A 203 4.97 12.83 11.23
C ALA A 203 3.62 13.15 11.90
N VAL A 204 2.54 12.46 11.49
CA VAL A 204 1.22 12.55 12.13
C VAL A 204 1.28 11.98 13.55
N GLY A 205 1.84 10.78 13.72
CA GLY A 205 2.03 10.17 15.04
C GLY A 205 2.86 11.05 15.97
N TYR A 206 3.91 11.68 15.45
CA TYR A 206 4.73 12.63 16.20
C TYR A 206 3.94 13.86 16.65
N GLY A 207 3.08 14.40 15.79
CA GLY A 207 2.22 15.52 16.17
C GLY A 207 1.25 15.19 17.31
N ILE A 208 0.67 13.98 17.31
CA ILE A 208 -0.39 13.57 18.26
C ILE A 208 0.20 13.15 19.61
N GLY A 209 1.29 12.39 19.59
CA GLY A 209 1.85 11.71 20.76
C GLY A 209 3.35 11.87 20.94
N GLY A 210 3.99 12.81 20.24
CA GLY A 210 5.44 12.98 20.26
C GLY A 210 6.17 11.74 19.76
N LEU A 211 7.37 11.49 20.29
CA LEU A 211 8.18 10.35 19.87
C LEU A 211 7.48 9.00 20.08
N ALA A 212 6.70 8.85 21.17
CA ALA A 212 5.92 7.64 21.41
C ALA A 212 4.89 7.40 20.29
N GLY A 213 4.15 8.45 19.91
CA GLY A 213 3.20 8.38 18.81
C GLY A 213 3.86 8.04 17.48
N ALA A 214 5.04 8.60 17.19
CA ALA A 214 5.81 8.31 15.98
C ALA A 214 6.16 6.81 15.86
N LEU A 215 6.58 6.18 16.96
CA LEU A 215 6.93 4.76 17.01
C LEU A 215 5.71 3.83 16.97
N GLN A 216 4.57 4.27 17.52
CA GLN A 216 3.34 3.47 17.60
C GLN A 216 2.62 3.32 16.25
N ILE A 217 2.85 4.21 15.29
CA ILE A 217 2.21 4.20 13.97
C ILE A 217 2.36 2.86 13.24
N THR A 218 3.52 2.22 13.35
CA THR A 218 3.80 0.92 12.72
C THR A 218 2.84 -0.16 13.20
N GLY A 219 2.65 -0.28 14.51
CA GLY A 219 1.75 -1.27 15.11
C GLY A 219 0.29 -1.03 14.73
N LEU A 220 -0.12 0.23 14.56
CA LEU A 220 -1.47 0.58 14.09
C LEU A 220 -1.68 0.14 12.63
N TRP A 221 -0.72 0.38 11.74
CA TRP A 221 -0.77 -0.08 10.36
C TRP A 221 -0.74 -1.60 10.24
N ALA A 222 0.06 -2.28 11.07
CA ALA A 222 0.08 -3.74 11.13
C ALA A 222 -1.28 -4.32 11.54
N THR A 223 -1.92 -3.69 12.54
CA THR A 223 -3.26 -4.08 12.99
C THR A 223 -4.30 -3.88 11.89
N LEU A 224 -4.23 -2.76 11.17
CA LEU A 224 -5.08 -2.52 10.01
C LEU A 224 -4.82 -3.54 8.90
N GLY A 225 -3.58 -3.99 8.72
CA GLY A 225 -3.19 -5.08 7.82
C GLY A 225 -3.93 -6.39 8.11
N LEU A 226 -4.05 -6.77 9.38
CA LEU A 226 -4.83 -7.95 9.79
C LEU A 226 -6.31 -7.80 9.44
N VAL A 227 -6.90 -6.64 9.74
CA VAL A 227 -8.31 -6.34 9.43
C VAL A 227 -8.54 -6.30 7.92
N ALA A 228 -7.62 -5.73 7.16
CA ALA A 228 -7.69 -5.69 5.70
C ALA A 228 -7.62 -7.10 5.10
N LEU A 229 -6.80 -8.00 5.65
CA LEU A 229 -6.75 -9.40 5.24
C LEU A 229 -8.08 -10.10 5.52
N TYR A 230 -8.65 -9.87 6.70
CA TYR A 230 -9.98 -10.38 7.06
C TYR A 230 -11.08 -9.90 6.09
N VAL A 231 -11.16 -8.59 5.82
CA VAL A 231 -12.19 -8.02 4.92
C VAL A 231 -12.01 -8.50 3.47
N THR A 232 -10.77 -8.66 3.02
CA THR A 232 -10.47 -9.16 1.67
C THR A 232 -10.83 -10.63 1.52
N GLY A 233 -10.46 -11.46 2.50
CA GLY A 233 -10.65 -12.91 2.43
C GLY A 233 -12.06 -13.40 2.76
N ARG A 234 -12.83 -12.68 3.60
CA ARG A 234 -14.13 -13.15 4.11
C ARG A 234 -15.16 -13.49 3.04
N ARG A 235 -15.05 -12.91 1.84
CA ARG A 235 -15.96 -13.18 0.71
C ARG A 235 -15.56 -14.40 -0.10
N VAL A 236 -14.27 -14.69 -0.16
CA VAL A 236 -13.73 -15.82 -0.90
C VAL A 236 -13.84 -17.11 -0.07
N THR A 237 -13.49 -17.04 1.21
CA THR A 237 -13.35 -18.22 2.08
C THR A 237 -14.34 -18.25 3.25
N GLY A 238 -15.10 -17.18 3.47
CA GLY A 238 -16.01 -17.04 4.61
C GLY A 238 -15.36 -16.33 5.81
N ALA A 239 -16.19 -15.78 6.71
CA ALA A 239 -15.73 -14.96 7.83
C ALA A 239 -14.82 -15.73 8.81
N ALA A 240 -15.17 -16.98 9.15
CA ALA A 240 -14.40 -17.78 10.10
C ALA A 240 -13.00 -18.13 9.56
N ALA A 241 -12.91 -18.65 8.33
CA ALA A 241 -11.64 -19.00 7.70
C ALA A 241 -10.74 -17.77 7.50
N SER A 242 -11.33 -16.64 7.07
CA SER A 242 -10.59 -15.39 6.91
C SER A 242 -10.14 -14.79 8.25
N GLY A 243 -10.93 -14.93 9.30
CA GLY A 243 -10.55 -14.52 10.66
C GLY A 243 -9.41 -15.37 11.21
N ALA A 244 -9.47 -16.69 11.01
CA ALA A 244 -8.38 -17.60 11.38
C ALA A 244 -7.09 -17.29 10.62
N ALA A 245 -7.17 -17.03 9.31
CA ALA A 245 -6.01 -16.64 8.50
C ALA A 245 -5.37 -15.33 9.00
N ALA A 246 -6.18 -14.31 9.31
CA ALA A 246 -5.69 -13.06 9.88
C ALA A 246 -5.11 -13.24 11.29
N GLY A 247 -5.70 -14.09 12.12
CA GLY A 247 -5.15 -14.44 13.44
C GLY A 247 -3.81 -15.16 13.35
N LEU A 248 -3.69 -16.16 12.46
CA LEU A 248 -2.44 -16.88 12.18
C LEU A 248 -1.35 -15.95 11.67
N LEU A 249 -1.69 -14.98 10.81
CA LEU A 249 -0.76 -13.94 10.40
C LEU A 249 -0.36 -13.07 11.60
N GLY A 250 -1.30 -12.65 12.44
CA GLY A 250 -1.04 -11.81 13.60
C GLY A 250 -0.07 -12.42 14.63
N ILE A 251 -0.08 -13.75 14.77
CA ILE A 251 0.86 -14.47 15.66
C ILE A 251 2.17 -14.90 14.97
N SER A 252 2.30 -14.66 13.66
CA SER A 252 3.51 -15.03 12.91
C SER A 252 4.69 -14.17 13.38
N LEU A 253 5.85 -14.79 13.56
CA LEU A 253 7.09 -14.09 13.91
C LEU A 253 7.40 -12.94 12.95
N VAL A 254 7.17 -13.13 11.65
CA VAL A 254 7.43 -12.10 10.63
C VAL A 254 6.51 -10.91 10.83
N GLN A 255 5.22 -11.13 11.06
CA GLN A 255 4.26 -10.05 11.28
C GLN A 255 4.58 -9.30 12.57
N ILE A 256 4.86 -10.00 13.68
CA ILE A 256 5.21 -9.38 14.97
C ILE A 256 6.49 -8.55 14.84
N TRP A 257 7.51 -9.08 14.17
CA TRP A 257 8.77 -8.39 13.94
C TRP A 257 8.54 -7.07 13.18
N PHE A 258 7.90 -7.15 12.01
CA PHE A 258 7.63 -5.98 11.17
C PHE A 258 6.63 -5.03 11.83
N ALA A 259 5.67 -5.49 12.63
CA ALA A 259 4.75 -4.61 13.35
C ALA A 259 5.44 -3.72 14.40
N ARG A 260 6.59 -4.16 14.92
CA ARG A 260 7.36 -3.44 15.94
C ARG A 260 8.53 -2.65 15.35
N GLU A 261 8.95 -2.95 14.14
CA GLU A 261 10.06 -2.30 13.44
C GLU A 261 9.55 -1.40 12.31
N PRO A 262 9.83 -0.08 12.34
CA PRO A 262 9.36 0.86 11.32
C PRO A 262 9.75 0.49 9.89
N ASN A 263 8.82 -0.08 9.13
CA ASN A 263 9.06 -0.50 7.75
C ASN A 263 7.84 -0.20 6.86
N SER A 264 8.10 0.21 5.62
CA SER A 264 7.06 0.61 4.66
C SER A 264 6.13 -0.54 4.25
N GLU A 265 6.61 -1.78 4.32
CA GLU A 265 5.93 -3.02 3.97
C GLU A 265 4.65 -3.21 4.80
N VAL A 266 4.70 -2.78 6.07
CA VAL A 266 3.56 -2.86 7.01
C VAL A 266 2.43 -1.93 6.59
N VAL A 267 2.74 -0.79 5.97
CA VAL A 267 1.75 0.15 5.42
C VAL A 267 1.25 -0.35 4.06
N ALA A 268 2.13 -0.99 3.28
CA ALA A 268 1.79 -1.52 1.96
C ALA A 268 0.74 -2.63 2.07
N GLN A 269 0.87 -3.51 3.06
CA GLN A 269 -0.04 -4.63 3.31
C GLN A 269 -1.54 -4.21 3.32
N PRO A 270 -2.02 -3.33 4.22
CA PRO A 270 -3.42 -2.91 4.24
C PRO A 270 -3.83 -2.13 2.99
N LEU A 271 -2.95 -1.30 2.40
CA LEU A 271 -3.29 -0.53 1.19
C LEU A 271 -3.50 -1.44 -0.03
N ILE A 272 -2.63 -2.43 -0.23
CA ILE A 272 -2.75 -3.41 -1.32
C ILE A 272 -3.99 -4.27 -1.10
N LEU A 273 -4.20 -4.78 0.12
CA LEU A 273 -5.37 -5.60 0.43
C LEU A 273 -6.67 -4.81 0.27
N ALA A 274 -6.74 -3.57 0.75
CA ALA A 274 -7.88 -2.70 0.53
C ALA A 274 -8.08 -2.37 -0.96
N ALA A 275 -7.02 -2.16 -1.74
CA ALA A 275 -7.14 -1.92 -3.18
C ALA A 275 -7.71 -3.14 -3.91
N ILE A 276 -7.27 -4.36 -3.56
CA ILE A 276 -7.77 -5.64 -4.09
C ILE A 276 -9.23 -5.84 -3.69
N ALA A 277 -9.57 -5.61 -2.42
CA ALA A 277 -10.94 -5.69 -1.95
C ALA A 277 -11.82 -4.72 -2.74
N ALA A 278 -11.46 -3.43 -2.80
CA ALA A 278 -12.21 -2.39 -3.51
C ALA A 278 -12.38 -2.73 -5.01
N PHE A 279 -11.35 -3.27 -5.66
CA PHE A 279 -11.43 -3.74 -7.04
C PHE A 279 -12.44 -4.89 -7.19
N THR A 280 -12.42 -5.84 -6.26
CA THR A 280 -13.35 -6.98 -6.24
C THR A 280 -14.79 -6.52 -6.03
N PHE A 281 -15.01 -5.60 -5.07
CA PHE A 281 -16.30 -4.96 -4.82
C PHE A 281 -16.85 -4.25 -6.06
N ALA A 282 -16.00 -3.45 -6.72
CA ALA A 282 -16.37 -2.70 -7.91
C ALA A 282 -16.84 -3.62 -9.04
N ASN A 283 -16.16 -4.75 -9.24
CA ASN A 283 -16.47 -5.68 -10.31
C ASN A 283 -17.64 -6.62 -10.00
N ALA A 284 -17.76 -7.08 -8.76
CA ALA A 284 -18.86 -7.95 -8.32
C ALA A 284 -20.20 -7.19 -8.31
N ARG A 285 -20.20 -5.93 -7.87
CA ARG A 285 -21.42 -5.13 -7.67
C ARG A 285 -21.57 -3.96 -8.62
N ARG A 286 -20.71 -3.83 -9.64
CA ARG A 286 -20.69 -2.69 -10.58
C ARG A 286 -20.68 -1.34 -9.84
N ASP A 287 -20.00 -1.27 -8.69
CA ASP A 287 -19.96 -0.08 -7.86
C ASP A 287 -18.83 0.86 -8.29
N ARG A 288 -19.22 2.00 -8.88
CA ARG A 288 -18.28 3.02 -9.37
C ARG A 288 -17.45 3.64 -8.26
N PHE A 289 -17.97 3.68 -7.03
CA PHE A 289 -17.29 4.27 -5.88
C PHE A 289 -16.08 3.42 -5.47
N PHE A 290 -16.27 2.11 -5.29
CA PHE A 290 -15.15 1.23 -4.95
C PHE A 290 -14.13 1.10 -6.08
N ALA A 291 -14.56 1.25 -7.34
CA ALA A 291 -13.63 1.38 -8.47
C ALA A 291 -12.70 2.59 -8.28
N ALA A 292 -13.24 3.74 -7.87
CA ALA A 292 -12.44 4.94 -7.62
C ALA A 292 -11.52 4.79 -6.41
N VAL A 293 -12.00 4.19 -5.32
CA VAL A 293 -11.18 3.90 -4.14
C VAL A 293 -10.01 2.98 -4.50
N SER A 294 -10.24 1.93 -5.29
CA SER A 294 -9.17 1.03 -5.73
C SER A 294 -8.11 1.74 -6.56
N GLY A 295 -8.52 2.54 -7.56
CA GLY A 295 -7.57 3.30 -8.39
C GLY A 295 -6.75 4.30 -7.58
N ALA A 296 -7.39 5.02 -6.65
CA ALA A 296 -6.72 5.97 -5.77
C ALA A 296 -5.68 5.29 -4.86
N LEU A 297 -6.06 4.18 -4.21
CA LEU A 297 -5.16 3.40 -3.34
C LEU A 297 -3.95 2.87 -4.10
N LEU A 298 -4.14 2.31 -5.30
CA LEU A 298 -3.05 1.79 -6.13
C LEU A 298 -2.04 2.88 -6.53
N GLY A 299 -2.50 4.08 -6.87
CA GLY A 299 -1.60 5.19 -7.16
C GLY A 299 -0.91 5.75 -5.91
N LEU A 300 -1.57 5.73 -4.74
CA LEU A 300 -0.95 6.10 -3.47
C LEU A 300 0.25 5.21 -3.09
N LEU A 301 0.26 3.94 -3.53
CA LEU A 301 1.39 3.03 -3.29
C LEU A 301 2.71 3.55 -3.88
N LEU A 302 2.68 4.36 -4.95
CA LEU A 302 3.89 4.95 -5.53
C LEU A 302 4.59 5.94 -4.58
N PHE A 303 3.83 6.56 -3.67
CA PHE A 303 4.39 7.43 -2.63
C PHE A 303 4.93 6.65 -1.43
N LEU A 304 4.68 5.32 -1.37
CA LEU A 304 5.12 4.44 -0.31
C LEU A 304 6.34 3.62 -0.71
N ARG A 305 6.21 2.83 -1.78
CA ARG A 305 7.26 1.92 -2.23
C ARG A 305 7.01 1.50 -3.67
N LEU A 306 7.98 1.76 -4.56
CA LEU A 306 7.81 1.51 -5.99
C LEU A 306 7.63 0.02 -6.32
N PHE A 307 8.47 -0.86 -5.77
CA PHE A 307 8.47 -2.28 -6.14
C PHE A 307 7.12 -2.96 -5.81
N ASP A 308 6.56 -2.68 -4.64
CA ASP A 308 5.28 -3.28 -4.21
C ASP A 308 4.11 -2.70 -5.00
N ALA A 309 4.17 -1.41 -5.30
CA ALA A 309 3.22 -0.77 -6.18
C ALA A 309 3.22 -1.45 -7.57
N VAL A 310 4.39 -1.72 -8.14
CA VAL A 310 4.51 -2.41 -9.44
C VAL A 310 3.93 -3.82 -9.38
N ILE A 311 4.18 -4.58 -8.32
CA ILE A 311 3.62 -5.93 -8.14
C ILE A 311 2.09 -5.87 -8.02
N ALA A 312 1.56 -4.96 -7.20
CA ALA A 312 0.12 -4.77 -7.04
C ALA A 312 -0.56 -4.33 -8.35
N LEU A 313 0.05 -3.38 -9.07
CA LEU A 313 -0.42 -2.91 -10.38
C LEU A 313 -0.38 -4.03 -11.43
N ALA A 314 0.65 -4.87 -11.43
CA ALA A 314 0.74 -6.03 -12.32
C ALA A 314 -0.37 -7.05 -12.04
N GLY A 315 -0.62 -7.36 -10.76
CA GLY A 315 -1.70 -8.25 -10.34
C GLY A 315 -3.10 -7.74 -10.74
N ILE A 316 -3.37 -6.45 -10.52
CA ILE A 316 -4.63 -5.82 -10.94
C ILE A 316 -4.71 -5.70 -12.47
N GLY A 317 -3.60 -5.40 -13.15
CA GLY A 317 -3.52 -5.39 -14.61
C GLY A 317 -3.88 -6.75 -15.22
N LEU A 318 -3.37 -7.84 -14.64
CA LEU A 318 -3.76 -9.20 -15.00
C LEU A 318 -5.25 -9.45 -14.74
N ALA A 319 -5.78 -9.00 -13.61
CA ALA A 319 -7.22 -9.08 -13.34
C ALA A 319 -8.06 -8.29 -14.36
N VAL A 320 -7.58 -7.13 -14.83
CA VAL A 320 -8.22 -6.36 -15.92
C VAL A 320 -8.20 -7.14 -17.24
N VAL A 321 -7.10 -7.82 -17.59
CA VAL A 321 -7.05 -8.70 -18.77
C VAL A 321 -8.08 -9.82 -18.66
N LEU A 322 -8.23 -10.43 -17.48
CA LEU A 322 -9.24 -11.46 -17.23
C LEU A 322 -10.68 -10.91 -17.31
N LEU A 323 -10.91 -9.66 -16.88
CA LEU A 323 -12.21 -8.99 -17.07
C LEU A 323 -12.52 -8.79 -18.55
N LEU A 324 -11.53 -8.37 -19.34
CA LEU A 324 -11.68 -8.19 -20.79
C LEU A 324 -12.02 -9.50 -21.48
N LEU A 325 -11.41 -10.61 -21.06
CA LEU A 325 -11.73 -11.96 -21.54
C LEU A 325 -13.20 -12.34 -21.28
N ASP A 326 -13.74 -11.89 -20.15
CA ASP A 326 -15.16 -12.02 -19.79
C ASP A 326 -16.09 -11.03 -20.51
N GLY A 327 -15.56 -10.24 -21.44
CA GLY A 327 -16.28 -9.18 -22.15
C GLY A 327 -16.63 -7.98 -21.26
N ARG A 328 -16.08 -7.91 -20.04
CA ARG A 328 -16.26 -6.78 -19.13
C ARG A 328 -15.13 -5.79 -19.35
N ARG A 329 -15.48 -4.50 -19.39
CA ARG A 329 -14.49 -3.41 -19.48
C ARG A 329 -14.18 -2.85 -18.10
N PRO A 330 -12.92 -2.43 -17.84
CA PRO A 330 -12.61 -1.69 -16.62
C PRO A 330 -13.42 -0.40 -16.56
N MET A 331 -13.88 -0.04 -15.36
CA MET A 331 -14.71 1.15 -15.18
C MET A 331 -13.84 2.41 -15.33
N ILE A 332 -14.35 3.46 -15.99
CA ILE A 332 -13.68 4.76 -16.08
C ILE A 332 -13.42 5.33 -14.68
N SER A 333 -14.34 5.09 -13.73
CA SER A 333 -14.16 5.49 -12.33
C SER A 333 -13.00 4.81 -11.63
N PHE A 334 -12.46 3.70 -12.16
CA PHE A 334 -11.20 3.10 -11.70
C PHE A 334 -9.99 3.72 -12.41
N LEU A 335 -10.08 3.87 -13.74
CA LEU A 335 -8.98 4.35 -14.57
C LEU A 335 -8.60 5.82 -14.27
N VAL A 336 -9.58 6.70 -14.06
CA VAL A 336 -9.33 8.13 -13.85
C VAL A 336 -8.56 8.39 -12.54
N PRO A 337 -9.02 7.89 -11.37
CA PRO A 337 -8.25 8.05 -10.14
C PRO A 337 -6.87 7.41 -10.22
N LEU A 338 -6.75 6.22 -10.81
CA LEU A 338 -5.47 5.56 -11.00
C LEU A 338 -4.50 6.39 -11.86
N ALA A 339 -4.98 6.97 -12.96
CA ALA A 339 -4.16 7.80 -13.83
C ALA A 339 -3.73 9.10 -13.14
N VAL A 340 -4.63 9.73 -12.37
CA VAL A 340 -4.34 10.97 -11.64
C VAL A 340 -3.35 10.71 -10.50
N THR A 341 -3.65 9.78 -9.59
CA THR A 341 -2.77 9.50 -8.45
C THR A 341 -1.48 8.83 -8.89
N GLY A 342 -1.54 7.95 -9.88
CA GLY A 342 -0.38 7.32 -10.50
C GLY A 342 0.53 8.30 -11.22
N GLY A 343 -0.05 9.24 -11.99
CA GLY A 343 0.68 10.30 -12.67
C GLY A 343 1.36 11.26 -11.68
N LEU A 344 0.67 11.65 -10.62
CA LEU A 344 1.25 12.45 -9.53
C LEU A 344 2.37 11.69 -8.80
N GLY A 345 2.18 10.38 -8.55
CA GLY A 345 3.21 9.54 -7.94
C GLY A 345 4.45 9.39 -8.83
N ALA A 346 4.27 9.21 -10.13
CA ALA A 346 5.39 9.18 -11.08
C ALA A 346 6.14 10.52 -11.14
N LEU A 347 5.40 11.63 -11.20
CA LEU A 347 6.00 12.97 -11.16
C LEU A 347 6.79 13.18 -9.86
N TYR A 348 6.22 12.80 -8.72
CA TYR A 348 6.88 12.84 -7.41
C TYR A 348 8.17 12.02 -7.39
N LEU A 349 8.14 10.79 -7.91
CA LEU A 349 9.31 9.92 -7.93
C LEU A 349 10.45 10.49 -8.78
N VAL A 350 10.13 11.11 -9.92
CA VAL A 350 11.13 11.70 -10.82
C VAL A 350 11.67 13.04 -10.28
N THR A 351 10.83 13.85 -9.65
CA THR A 351 11.19 15.23 -9.26
C THR A 351 11.71 15.34 -7.83
N VAL A 352 11.05 14.69 -6.87
CA VAL A 352 11.40 14.78 -5.45
C VAL A 352 12.34 13.63 -5.05
N MET A 353 12.14 12.43 -5.61
CA MET A 353 12.89 11.22 -5.26
C MET A 353 13.86 10.72 -6.36
N PRO A 354 14.61 11.56 -7.09
CA PRO A 354 15.49 11.08 -8.17
C PRO A 354 16.55 10.11 -7.65
N ALA A 355 17.06 10.34 -6.45
CA ALA A 355 18.06 9.49 -5.82
C ALA A 355 17.50 8.11 -5.39
N TYR A 356 16.21 8.01 -5.06
CA TYR A 356 15.55 6.72 -4.84
C TYR A 356 15.39 5.96 -6.16
N MET A 357 15.04 6.69 -7.23
CA MET A 357 14.80 6.13 -8.57
C MET A 357 16.05 5.62 -9.28
N GLU A 358 17.25 5.94 -8.79
CA GLU A 358 18.50 5.47 -9.37
C GLU A 358 18.59 3.94 -9.39
N LEU A 359 18.39 3.26 -8.26
CA LEU A 359 18.50 1.80 -8.19
C LEU A 359 17.45 1.10 -9.09
N PRO A 360 16.17 1.49 -9.07
CA PRO A 360 15.20 1.03 -10.07
C PRO A 360 15.62 1.31 -11.51
N ALA A 361 16.16 2.50 -11.81
CA ALA A 361 16.59 2.85 -13.17
C ALA A 361 17.77 1.99 -13.63
N ILE A 362 18.76 1.76 -12.77
CA ILE A 362 19.88 0.83 -13.01
C ILE A 362 19.35 -0.59 -13.20
N PHE A 363 18.42 -1.03 -12.35
CA PHE A 363 17.82 -2.35 -12.48
C PHE A 363 17.13 -2.54 -13.83
N VAL A 364 16.31 -1.58 -14.27
CA VAL A 364 15.65 -1.63 -15.57
C VAL A 364 16.65 -1.54 -16.73
N SER A 365 17.63 -0.64 -16.66
CA SER A 365 18.66 -0.49 -17.72
C SER A 365 19.58 -1.71 -17.83
N SER A 366 19.67 -2.52 -16.77
CA SER A 366 20.43 -3.77 -16.78
C SER A 366 19.78 -4.87 -17.66
N PHE A 367 18.50 -4.75 -17.99
CA PHE A 367 17.82 -5.66 -18.92
C PHE A 367 18.16 -5.30 -20.37
N ALA A 368 18.46 -6.32 -21.18
CA ALA A 368 18.53 -6.13 -22.62
C ALA A 368 17.20 -5.56 -23.15
N THR A 369 17.27 -4.56 -24.04
CA THR A 369 16.08 -3.94 -24.66
C THR A 369 15.13 -4.97 -25.27
N SER A 370 15.67 -6.08 -25.79
CA SER A 370 14.90 -7.21 -26.31
C SER A 370 14.00 -7.88 -25.26
N ARG A 371 14.44 -7.98 -23.99
CA ARG A 371 13.63 -8.55 -22.90
C ARG A 371 12.50 -7.61 -22.50
N ILE A 372 12.76 -6.32 -22.44
CA ILE A 372 11.73 -5.30 -22.18
C ILE A 372 10.70 -5.32 -23.31
N ALA A 373 11.17 -5.29 -24.57
CA ALA A 373 10.31 -5.37 -25.74
C ALA A 373 9.49 -6.66 -25.78
N ALA A 374 10.08 -7.82 -25.45
CA ALA A 374 9.36 -9.09 -25.37
C ALA A 374 8.30 -9.08 -24.26
N GLY A 375 8.59 -8.49 -23.09
CA GLY A 375 7.62 -8.33 -22.01
C GLY A 375 6.43 -7.45 -22.42
N VAL A 376 6.70 -6.31 -23.05
CA VAL A 376 5.67 -5.41 -23.58
C VAL A 376 4.85 -6.10 -24.67
N ALA A 377 5.50 -6.77 -25.63
CA ALA A 377 4.83 -7.52 -26.68
C ALA A 377 3.96 -8.64 -26.12
N GLY A 378 4.42 -9.37 -25.11
CA GLY A 378 3.66 -10.39 -24.41
C GLY A 378 2.41 -9.85 -23.73
N LEU A 379 2.52 -8.69 -23.06
CA LEU A 379 1.37 -8.01 -22.45
C LEU A 379 0.35 -7.57 -23.51
N LEU A 380 0.81 -6.94 -24.60
CA LEU A 380 -0.05 -6.50 -25.70
C LEU A 380 -0.74 -7.69 -26.37
N ALA A 381 -0.03 -8.80 -26.57
CA ALA A 381 -0.59 -10.04 -27.09
C ALA A 381 -1.66 -10.61 -26.13
N ALA A 382 -1.42 -10.62 -24.83
CA ALA A 382 -2.40 -11.07 -23.83
C ALA A 382 -3.68 -10.22 -23.87
N VAL A 383 -3.55 -8.89 -23.97
CA VAL A 383 -4.69 -7.98 -24.13
C VAL A 383 -5.43 -8.23 -25.44
N ALA A 384 -4.71 -8.38 -26.55
CA ALA A 384 -5.30 -8.63 -27.87
C ALA A 384 -6.07 -9.97 -27.89
N VAL A 385 -5.49 -11.02 -27.31
CA VAL A 385 -6.13 -12.35 -27.16
C VAL A 385 -7.38 -12.24 -26.28
N ALA A 386 -7.32 -11.51 -25.16
CA ALA A 386 -8.48 -11.31 -24.29
C ALA A 386 -9.61 -10.55 -25.02
N VAL A 387 -9.30 -9.51 -25.77
CA VAL A 387 -10.27 -8.75 -26.57
C VAL A 387 -10.85 -9.60 -27.71
N LEU A 388 -10.03 -10.43 -28.36
CA LEU A 388 -10.50 -11.36 -29.39
C LEU A 388 -11.41 -12.46 -28.80
N ALA A 389 -11.04 -13.00 -27.63
CA ALA A 389 -11.82 -13.97 -26.90
C ALA A 389 -13.20 -13.41 -26.51
N ALA A 390 -13.25 -12.14 -26.10
CA ALA A 390 -14.52 -11.46 -25.83
C ALA A 390 -15.50 -11.48 -27.03
N ARG A 391 -14.97 -11.51 -28.27
CA ARG A 391 -15.76 -11.56 -29.52
C ARG A 391 -16.00 -12.99 -30.02
N ARG A 392 -15.12 -13.95 -29.70
CA ARG A 392 -15.18 -15.34 -30.19
C ARG A 392 -15.52 -16.32 -29.06
N ARG A 393 -16.76 -16.81 -29.05
CA ARG A 393 -17.27 -17.71 -27.99
C ARG A 393 -16.41 -18.95 -27.77
N ALA A 394 -15.95 -19.61 -28.84
CA ALA A 394 -15.11 -20.81 -28.72
C ALA A 394 -13.78 -20.52 -28.01
N LEU A 395 -13.10 -19.44 -28.39
CA LEU A 395 -11.85 -19.01 -27.76
C LEU A 395 -12.06 -18.62 -26.29
N ARG A 396 -13.17 -17.94 -25.97
CA ARG A 396 -13.51 -17.60 -24.59
C ARG A 396 -13.71 -18.84 -23.72
N ILE A 397 -14.43 -19.86 -24.21
CA ILE A 397 -14.65 -21.10 -23.46
C ILE A 397 -13.32 -21.80 -23.21
N ALA A 398 -12.52 -22.03 -24.27
CA ALA A 398 -11.22 -22.67 -24.14
C ALA A 398 -10.29 -21.95 -23.15
N LEU A 399 -10.23 -20.61 -23.18
CA LEU A 399 -9.42 -19.87 -22.23
C LEU A 399 -10.00 -19.86 -20.81
N ARG A 400 -11.33 -19.80 -20.64
CA ARG A 400 -11.93 -19.90 -19.30
C ARG A 400 -11.61 -21.25 -18.66
N ASP A 401 -11.59 -22.32 -19.45
CA ASP A 401 -11.25 -23.65 -18.95
C ASP A 401 -9.75 -23.77 -18.68
N ALA A 402 -8.89 -23.21 -19.54
CA ALA A 402 -7.43 -23.30 -19.39
C ALA A 402 -6.86 -22.39 -18.29
N VAL A 403 -7.38 -21.18 -18.10
CA VAL A 403 -6.79 -20.16 -17.20
C VAL A 403 -6.61 -20.66 -15.75
N PRO A 404 -7.60 -21.27 -15.08
CA PRO A 404 -7.41 -21.78 -13.72
C PRO A 404 -6.28 -22.80 -13.62
N TRP A 405 -6.17 -23.69 -14.62
CA TRP A 405 -5.09 -24.67 -14.72
C TRP A 405 -3.74 -24.02 -14.97
N LEU A 406 -3.67 -23.00 -15.82
CA LEU A 406 -2.43 -22.26 -16.08
C LEU A 406 -1.93 -21.57 -14.82
N PHE A 407 -2.80 -20.91 -14.04
CA PHE A 407 -2.42 -20.30 -12.76
C PHE A 407 -2.00 -21.34 -11.72
N ALA A 408 -2.73 -22.46 -11.62
CA ALA A 408 -2.39 -23.54 -10.72
C ALA A 408 -1.02 -24.17 -11.06
N ALA A 409 -0.79 -24.47 -12.34
CA ALA A 409 0.46 -25.03 -12.84
C ALA A 409 1.63 -24.04 -12.70
N ALA A 410 1.41 -22.75 -12.98
CA ALA A 410 2.42 -21.72 -12.83
C ALA A 410 2.83 -21.54 -11.36
N LEU A 411 1.87 -21.49 -10.42
CA LEU A 411 2.19 -21.38 -9.00
C LEU A 411 2.91 -22.63 -8.49
N LEU A 412 2.38 -23.82 -8.81
CA LEU A 412 2.97 -25.09 -8.37
C LEU A 412 4.38 -25.28 -8.95
N GLY A 413 4.53 -25.11 -10.27
CA GLY A 413 5.81 -25.19 -10.96
C GLY A 413 6.80 -24.15 -10.47
N GLY A 414 6.33 -22.91 -10.23
CA GLY A 414 7.14 -21.84 -9.65
C GLY A 414 7.62 -22.14 -8.23
N ALA A 415 6.75 -22.71 -7.37
CA ALA A 415 7.10 -23.11 -6.01
C ALA A 415 8.12 -24.26 -6.02
N VAL A 416 7.90 -25.29 -6.85
CA VAL A 416 8.82 -26.43 -7.01
C VAL A 416 10.17 -25.94 -7.54
N TYR A 417 10.17 -25.09 -8.57
CA TYR A 417 11.39 -24.50 -9.11
C TYR A 417 12.14 -23.68 -8.06
N ALA A 418 11.46 -22.75 -7.38
CA ALA A 418 12.06 -21.85 -6.40
C ALA A 418 12.63 -22.60 -5.19
N TYR A 419 12.00 -23.70 -4.76
CA TYR A 419 12.43 -24.45 -3.60
C TYR A 419 13.55 -25.45 -3.93
N PHE A 420 13.43 -26.22 -5.02
CA PHE A 420 14.33 -27.33 -5.32
C PHE A 420 15.42 -27.00 -6.34
N PHE A 421 15.13 -26.16 -7.33
CA PHE A 421 15.98 -26.01 -8.52
C PHE A 421 16.65 -24.65 -8.66
N ARG A 422 16.14 -23.61 -7.99
CA ARG A 422 16.66 -22.24 -8.13
C ARG A 422 18.02 -22.10 -7.44
N GLN A 423 19.05 -21.91 -8.25
CA GLN A 423 20.45 -21.73 -7.83
C GLN A 423 20.97 -20.35 -8.23
N PRO A 424 21.95 -19.78 -7.50
CA PRO A 424 22.62 -18.55 -7.92
C PRO A 424 23.31 -18.76 -9.27
N ALA A 425 23.08 -17.84 -10.21
CA ALA A 425 23.68 -17.88 -11.54
C ALA A 425 23.74 -16.48 -12.16
N GLY A 426 24.88 -16.13 -12.76
CA GLY A 426 25.10 -14.83 -13.38
C GLY A 426 24.91 -13.68 -12.39
N ARG A 427 23.89 -12.84 -12.62
CA ARG A 427 23.53 -11.70 -11.75
C ARG A 427 22.59 -12.07 -10.61
N LEU A 428 22.13 -13.32 -10.52
CA LEU A 428 21.24 -13.77 -9.45
C LEU A 428 22.07 -14.09 -8.20
N ALA A 429 21.96 -13.24 -7.17
CA ALA A 429 22.66 -13.44 -5.91
C ALA A 429 22.12 -14.66 -5.14
N TRP A 430 22.93 -15.19 -4.23
CA TRP A 430 22.56 -16.36 -3.42
C TRP A 430 21.30 -16.11 -2.58
N HIS A 431 21.20 -14.95 -1.93
CA HIS A 431 20.03 -14.61 -1.09
C HIS A 431 18.74 -14.52 -1.91
N ASP A 432 18.81 -14.02 -3.15
CA ASP A 432 17.66 -14.00 -4.06
C ASP A 432 17.27 -15.42 -4.48
N ALA A 433 18.24 -16.25 -4.86
CA ALA A 433 18.02 -17.64 -5.26
C ALA A 433 17.45 -18.50 -4.12
N ALA A 434 17.89 -18.25 -2.88
CA ALA A 434 17.48 -18.97 -1.69
C ALA A 434 16.22 -18.39 -1.02
N SER A 435 15.68 -17.26 -1.49
CA SER A 435 14.57 -16.53 -0.86
C SER A 435 13.41 -17.40 -0.35
N LEU A 436 12.86 -18.32 -1.16
CA LEU A 436 11.77 -19.21 -0.71
C LEU A 436 12.23 -20.22 0.36
N ARG A 437 13.47 -20.72 0.26
CA ARG A 437 14.07 -21.63 1.25
C ARG A 437 14.34 -20.91 2.57
N THR A 438 14.79 -19.66 2.52
CA THR A 438 14.96 -18.80 3.70
C THR A 438 13.59 -18.45 4.30
N PHE A 439 12.58 -18.17 3.48
CA PHE A 439 11.22 -17.95 3.96
C PHE A 439 10.65 -19.19 4.67
N ALA A 440 11.05 -20.39 4.24
CA ALA A 440 10.63 -21.64 4.86
C ALA A 440 11.11 -21.81 6.33
N TRP A 441 12.06 -20.99 6.79
CA TRP A 441 12.45 -20.94 8.20
C TRP A 441 11.38 -20.28 9.07
N TYR A 442 10.56 -19.40 8.49
CA TYR A 442 9.48 -18.69 9.19
C TYR A 442 8.10 -19.34 8.93
N LEU A 443 7.89 -19.90 7.75
CA LEU A 443 6.72 -20.70 7.41
C LEU A 443 7.17 -22.11 7.02
N PRO A 444 7.01 -23.12 7.89
CA PRO A 444 7.54 -24.45 7.64
C PRO A 444 7.13 -25.00 6.27
N PRO A 445 7.93 -25.89 5.64
CA PRO A 445 7.62 -26.44 4.31
C PRO A 445 6.21 -27.04 4.19
N ALA A 446 5.69 -27.66 5.26
CA ALA A 446 4.31 -28.15 5.30
C ALA A 446 3.27 -27.02 5.19
N GLY A 447 3.52 -25.87 5.79
CA GLY A 447 2.69 -24.67 5.66
C GLY A 447 2.73 -24.09 4.25
N ILE A 448 3.91 -24.05 3.61
CA ILE A 448 4.05 -23.65 2.20
C ILE A 448 3.28 -24.61 1.29
N ALA A 449 3.45 -25.92 1.49
CA ALA A 449 2.73 -26.94 0.71
C ALA A 449 1.21 -26.83 0.88
N ALA A 450 0.73 -26.63 2.12
CA ALA A 450 -0.68 -26.39 2.40
C ALA A 450 -1.21 -25.12 1.73
N ALA A 451 -0.44 -24.03 1.73
CA ALA A 451 -0.81 -22.79 1.05
C ALA A 451 -0.91 -22.95 -0.47
N VAL A 452 0.06 -23.64 -1.10
CA VAL A 452 0.04 -23.94 -2.54
C VAL A 452 -1.14 -24.85 -2.88
N ALA A 453 -1.38 -25.91 -2.10
CA ALA A 453 -2.51 -26.81 -2.29
C ALA A 453 -3.85 -26.08 -2.15
N ALA A 454 -4.00 -25.25 -1.12
CA ALA A 454 -5.19 -24.44 -0.90
C ALA A 454 -5.45 -23.47 -2.07
N TYR A 455 -4.41 -22.80 -2.57
CA TYR A 455 -4.52 -21.95 -3.75
C TYR A 455 -4.97 -22.73 -4.98
N VAL A 456 -4.34 -23.88 -5.28
CA VAL A 456 -4.70 -24.72 -6.43
C VAL A 456 -6.16 -25.15 -6.34
N LEU A 457 -6.62 -25.60 -5.17
CA LEU A 457 -8.02 -25.98 -4.96
C LEU A 457 -8.98 -24.80 -5.15
N LEU A 458 -8.63 -23.61 -4.66
CA LEU A 458 -9.44 -22.40 -4.82
C LEU A 458 -9.48 -21.93 -6.28
N ALA A 459 -8.34 -21.94 -6.97
CA ALA A 459 -8.26 -21.64 -8.39
C ALA A 459 -9.14 -22.60 -9.18
N LEU A 460 -8.97 -23.92 -9.03
CA LEU A 460 -9.73 -24.87 -9.83
C LEU A 460 -11.24 -24.87 -9.54
N ARG A 461 -11.67 -24.57 -8.30
CA ARG A 461 -13.10 -24.62 -7.91
C ARG A 461 -13.83 -23.28 -8.02
N ARG A 462 -13.14 -22.15 -7.85
CA ARG A 462 -13.77 -20.84 -7.62
C ARG A 462 -13.22 -19.70 -8.47
N PHE A 463 -12.29 -19.94 -9.41
CA PHE A 463 -11.65 -18.88 -10.20
C PHE A 463 -12.64 -17.88 -10.84
N TRP A 464 -13.69 -18.40 -11.49
CA TRP A 464 -14.68 -17.58 -12.19
C TRP A 464 -15.93 -17.30 -11.36
N SER A 465 -16.00 -17.78 -10.11
CA SER A 465 -17.15 -17.51 -9.24
C SER A 465 -17.14 -16.03 -8.83
N ASN A 466 -18.28 -15.35 -8.98
CA ASN A 466 -18.41 -14.00 -8.44
C ASN A 466 -18.48 -14.13 -6.90
N ALA A 467 -17.44 -13.69 -6.19
CA ALA A 467 -17.42 -13.61 -4.73
C ALA A 467 -18.33 -12.50 -4.18
#